data_AF-A0A4Q3E9D9-F1
#
_entry.id   AF-A0A4Q3E9D9-F1
#
_cell.length_a   1.000
_cell.length_b   1.000
_cell.length_c   1.000
_cell.angle_alpha   90.00
_cell.angle_beta   90.00
_cell.angle_gamma   90.00
#
_symmetry.space_group_name_H-M   'P 1'
#
loop_
_entity.id
_entity.type
_entity.pdbx_description
1 polymer ?
#
loop_
_entity_poly.entity_id
_entity_poly.type
_entity_poly.pdbx_seq_one_letter_code
_entity_poly.pdbx_strand_id
1 'polypeptide(L)'
;MGGDEAYKGFWDKCPKCQKLRADEHLKDSHELQSYFVKKIEKMLQSKGKKLIGWDEILEGGLAPEATVMSWRGMKGGIEAAKQGHKVIMTPFERCYIDMYQGNRFIEPHSYGKVLLSSAYNFEPVPDSVDAKFILGGQANLWAEAVANERHAQYMTWPRAMAISEVLWSPKAPRDFDAFTKRVETHFKRLDAANVKYARSMYDANIDVVKGAGSDTTLKIQLTTELKGVSIYYSFDSTDPDLYYPKYAGTPLDIPKGTFQIRLVTYRDKKPLGRVITVKLKELDKRL
;
A
#
# COMPACT_ATOMS: atom_id res chain seq x y z
N MET A 1 4.03 -2.14 -21.12
CA MET A 1 5.27 -1.43 -21.51
C MET A 1 5.84 -0.54 -20.43
N GLY A 2 5.24 -0.47 -19.23
CA GLY A 2 5.57 0.57 -18.27
C GLY A 2 4.98 1.91 -18.72
N GLY A 3 5.82 2.94 -18.84
CA GLY A 3 5.44 4.32 -19.18
C GLY A 3 5.42 5.27 -17.98
N ASP A 4 5.73 4.73 -16.81
CA ASP A 4 5.89 5.38 -15.52
C ASP A 4 7.19 6.20 -15.43
N GLU A 5 7.16 7.25 -14.62
CA GLU A 5 8.32 8.01 -14.14
C GLU A 5 9.32 8.51 -15.21
N ALA A 6 8.87 8.66 -16.46
CA ALA A 6 9.71 9.13 -17.56
C ALA A 6 10.00 10.63 -17.46
N TYR A 7 11.09 11.02 -16.80
CA TYR A 7 11.47 12.43 -16.65
C TYR A 7 11.78 13.12 -17.99
N LYS A 8 11.04 14.18 -18.31
CA LYS A 8 11.06 14.86 -19.61
C LYS A 8 12.24 15.82 -19.81
N GLY A 9 12.87 16.29 -18.73
CA GLY A 9 13.93 17.29 -18.82
C GLY A 9 15.17 16.86 -19.62
N PHE A 10 15.42 15.55 -19.77
CA PHE A 10 16.45 15.05 -20.67
C PHE A 10 16.05 15.13 -22.14
N TRP A 11 14.77 14.88 -22.46
CA TRP A 11 14.26 14.94 -23.82
C TRP A 11 14.18 16.39 -24.32
N ASP A 12 13.85 17.31 -23.42
CA ASP A 12 13.87 18.75 -23.69
C ASP A 12 15.25 19.25 -24.10
N LYS A 13 16.32 18.63 -23.60
CA LYS A 13 17.72 18.95 -23.92
C LYS A 13 18.32 18.08 -25.04
N CYS A 14 17.61 17.07 -25.52
CA CYS A 14 18.13 16.11 -26.49
C CYS A 14 17.85 16.59 -27.94
N PRO A 15 18.88 16.88 -28.76
CA PRO A 15 18.68 17.38 -30.12
C PRO A 15 17.87 16.42 -31.02
N LYS A 16 18.02 15.10 -30.82
CA LYS A 16 17.26 14.09 -31.55
C LYS A 16 15.78 14.08 -31.17
N CYS A 17 15.47 14.25 -29.88
CA CYS A 17 14.09 14.35 -29.40
C CYS A 17 13.42 15.63 -29.89
N GLN A 18 14.13 16.76 -29.86
CA GLN A 18 13.62 18.03 -30.37
C GLN A 18 13.38 17.98 -31.89
N LYS A 19 14.30 17.35 -32.64
CA LYS A 19 14.09 17.10 -34.07
C LYS A 19 12.85 16.26 -34.32
N LEU A 20 12.69 15.13 -33.62
CA LEU A 20 11.51 14.27 -33.79
C LEU A 20 10.21 15.00 -33.43
N ARG A 21 10.20 15.83 -32.37
CA ARG A 21 9.06 16.68 -32.04
C ARG A 21 8.69 17.63 -33.17
N ALA A 22 9.68 18.27 -33.79
CA ALA A 22 9.45 19.17 -34.90
C ALA A 22 8.94 18.42 -36.15
N ASP A 23 9.58 17.30 -36.49
CA ASP A 23 9.24 16.46 -37.65
C ASP A 23 7.81 15.88 -37.54
N GLU A 24 7.34 15.56 -36.33
CA GLU A 24 6.02 14.97 -36.05
C GLU A 24 5.00 16.01 -35.53
N HIS A 25 5.34 17.30 -35.56
CA HIS A 25 4.48 18.42 -35.12
C HIS A 25 3.94 18.30 -33.67
N LEU A 26 4.75 17.80 -32.76
CA LEU A 26 4.39 17.57 -31.34
C LEU A 26 4.66 18.80 -30.49
N LYS A 27 3.67 19.21 -29.70
CA LYS A 27 3.71 20.45 -28.90
C LYS A 27 4.76 20.41 -27.80
N ASP A 28 4.89 19.28 -27.10
CA ASP A 28 5.76 19.13 -25.93
C ASP A 28 6.32 17.70 -25.79
N SER A 29 7.13 17.49 -24.76
CA SER A 29 7.72 16.19 -24.45
C SER A 29 6.72 15.17 -23.87
N HIS A 30 5.51 15.60 -23.46
CA HIS A 30 4.43 14.66 -23.11
C HIS A 30 3.77 14.12 -24.38
N GLU A 31 3.53 14.96 -25.39
CA GLU A 31 3.10 14.50 -26.72
C GLU A 31 4.15 13.60 -27.38
N LEU A 32 5.45 13.81 -27.10
CA LEU A 32 6.52 12.88 -27.51
C LEU A 32 6.41 11.50 -26.84
N GLN A 33 6.06 11.44 -25.54
CA GLN A 33 5.75 10.17 -24.89
C GLN A 33 4.53 9.51 -25.53
N SER A 34 3.45 10.26 -25.76
CA SER A 34 2.24 9.74 -26.41
C SER A 34 2.54 9.18 -27.80
N TYR A 35 3.35 9.87 -28.61
CA TYR A 35 3.81 9.39 -29.91
C TYR A 35 4.51 8.03 -29.78
N PHE A 36 5.46 7.92 -28.83
CA PHE A 36 6.16 6.67 -28.57
C PHE A 36 5.20 5.55 -28.14
N VAL A 37 4.28 5.82 -27.22
CA VAL A 37 3.26 4.86 -26.75
C VAL A 37 2.40 4.37 -27.92
N LYS A 38 1.88 5.27 -28.76
CA LYS A 38 1.08 4.93 -29.96
C LYS A 38 1.87 4.11 -30.97
N LYS A 39 3.17 4.41 -31.15
CA LYS A 39 4.04 3.62 -32.02
C LYS A 39 4.23 2.20 -31.49
N ILE A 40 4.45 2.03 -30.18
CA ILE A 40 4.55 0.70 -29.55
C ILE A 40 3.21 -0.05 -29.62
N GLU A 41 2.08 0.62 -29.43
CA GLU A 41 0.75 0.01 -29.57
C GLU A 41 0.57 -0.63 -30.95
N LYS A 42 0.83 0.11 -32.03
CA LYS A 42 0.73 -0.40 -33.40
C LYS A 42 1.63 -1.62 -33.63
N MET A 43 2.85 -1.60 -33.06
CA MET A 43 3.77 -2.73 -33.14
C MET A 43 3.23 -3.97 -32.40
N LEU A 44 2.59 -3.78 -31.25
CA LEU A 44 1.98 -4.88 -30.47
C LEU A 44 0.72 -5.42 -31.16
N GLN A 45 -0.14 -4.55 -31.67
CA GLN A 45 -1.35 -4.92 -32.41
C GLN A 45 -1.03 -5.76 -33.66
N SER A 46 0.00 -5.38 -34.43
CA SER A 46 0.43 -6.17 -35.60
C SER A 46 0.91 -7.59 -35.22
N LYS A 47 1.13 -7.87 -33.94
CA LYS A 47 1.48 -9.18 -33.38
C LYS A 47 0.34 -9.83 -32.57
N GLY A 48 -0.88 -9.28 -32.65
CA GLY A 48 -2.04 -9.77 -31.89
C GLY A 48 -1.90 -9.59 -30.38
N LYS A 49 -1.11 -8.61 -29.92
CA LYS A 49 -0.90 -8.30 -28.50
C LYS A 49 -1.63 -7.03 -28.10
N LYS A 50 -2.10 -6.98 -26.86
CA LYS A 50 -2.73 -5.81 -26.25
C LYS A 50 -1.74 -5.05 -25.38
N LEU A 51 -1.94 -3.74 -25.33
CA LEU A 51 -1.10 -2.81 -24.61
C LEU A 51 -1.62 -2.60 -23.18
N ILE A 52 -0.75 -2.75 -22.18
CA ILE A 52 -0.96 -2.28 -20.81
C ILE A 52 0.19 -1.34 -20.42
N GLY A 53 -0.13 -0.16 -19.90
CA GLY A 53 0.85 0.78 -19.34
C GLY A 53 0.32 1.50 -18.11
N TRP A 54 1.22 2.08 -17.33
CA TRP A 54 0.86 2.84 -16.13
C TRP A 54 0.10 4.12 -16.47
N ASP A 55 -0.64 4.68 -15.51
CA ASP A 55 -1.54 5.81 -15.75
C ASP A 55 -0.89 7.08 -16.32
N GLU A 56 0.43 7.22 -16.26
CA GLU A 56 1.20 8.24 -16.98
C GLU A 56 1.00 8.21 -18.49
N ILE A 57 0.64 7.06 -19.09
CA ILE A 57 0.38 7.00 -20.54
C ILE A 57 -0.82 7.85 -20.97
N LEU A 58 -1.65 8.33 -20.02
CA LEU A 58 -2.71 9.34 -20.24
C LEU A 58 -2.15 10.69 -20.73
N GLU A 59 -0.91 11.02 -20.36
CA GLU A 59 -0.27 12.29 -20.69
C GLU A 59 -0.01 12.39 -22.21
N GLY A 60 -0.46 13.48 -22.85
CA GLY A 60 -0.32 13.69 -24.30
C GLY A 60 -1.36 12.93 -25.16
N GLY A 61 -2.31 12.24 -24.53
CA GLY A 61 -3.44 11.57 -25.18
C GLY A 61 -3.21 10.07 -25.39
N LEU A 62 -4.21 9.25 -25.05
CA LEU A 62 -4.08 7.80 -25.07
C LEU A 62 -4.02 7.21 -26.47
N ALA A 63 -3.42 6.03 -26.55
CA ALA A 63 -3.53 5.16 -27.70
C ALA A 63 -4.91 4.45 -27.65
N PRO A 64 -5.66 4.33 -28.78
CA PRO A 64 -7.09 4.00 -28.75
C PRO A 64 -7.48 2.69 -28.03
N GLU A 65 -6.60 1.69 -28.02
CA GLU A 65 -6.88 0.37 -27.41
C GLU A 65 -6.07 0.12 -26.14
N ALA A 66 -5.36 1.14 -25.65
CA ALA A 66 -4.53 1.02 -24.47
C ALA A 66 -5.38 0.70 -23.22
N THR A 67 -4.89 -0.27 -22.46
CA THR A 67 -5.38 -0.56 -21.11
C THR A 67 -4.48 0.16 -20.11
N VAL A 68 -5.10 0.85 -19.15
CA VAL A 68 -4.41 1.67 -18.15
C VAL A 68 -4.29 0.92 -16.83
N MET A 69 -3.09 0.91 -16.23
CA MET A 69 -2.85 0.43 -14.87
C MET A 69 -2.71 1.63 -13.92
N SER A 70 -3.71 1.84 -13.05
CA SER A 70 -3.79 3.01 -12.17
C SER A 70 -3.06 2.77 -10.86
N TRP A 71 -1.91 3.42 -10.67
CA TRP A 71 -1.06 3.21 -9.49
C TRP A 71 -0.96 4.42 -8.59
N ARG A 72 -1.04 5.64 -9.13
CA ARG A 72 -1.00 6.91 -8.36
C ARG A 72 -2.36 7.22 -7.73
N GLY A 73 -2.91 6.23 -7.02
CA GLY A 73 -4.29 6.22 -6.54
C GLY A 73 -5.31 5.82 -7.61
N MET A 74 -6.59 6.16 -7.36
CA MET A 74 -7.71 5.76 -8.22
C MET A 74 -8.00 6.74 -9.37
N LYS A 75 -7.45 7.96 -9.31
CA LYS A 75 -7.83 9.06 -10.19
C LYS A 75 -7.51 8.78 -11.66
N GLY A 76 -6.33 8.26 -11.96
CA GLY A 76 -5.91 7.94 -13.33
C GLY A 76 -6.82 6.88 -13.97
N GLY A 77 -7.14 5.82 -13.23
CA GLY A 77 -8.07 4.79 -13.67
C GLY A 77 -9.50 5.30 -13.86
N ILE A 78 -9.99 6.18 -12.99
CA ILE A 78 -11.32 6.81 -13.16
C ILE A 78 -11.36 7.62 -14.46
N GLU A 79 -10.34 8.42 -14.72
CA GLU A 79 -10.24 9.24 -15.93
C GLU A 79 -10.18 8.36 -17.20
N ALA A 80 -9.31 7.35 -17.20
CA ALA A 80 -9.18 6.41 -18.32
C ALA A 80 -10.51 5.67 -18.61
N ALA A 81 -11.20 5.21 -17.57
CA ALA A 81 -12.49 4.54 -17.72
C ALA A 81 -13.58 5.46 -18.30
N LYS A 82 -13.62 6.73 -17.87
CA LYS A 82 -14.55 7.74 -18.44
C LYS A 82 -14.27 8.03 -19.91
N GLN A 83 -13.02 7.87 -20.35
CA GLN A 83 -12.62 7.96 -21.76
C GLN A 83 -12.86 6.66 -22.54
N GLY A 84 -13.43 5.61 -21.92
CA GLY A 84 -13.76 4.35 -22.57
C GLY A 84 -12.63 3.32 -22.61
N HIS A 85 -11.52 3.58 -21.93
CA HIS A 85 -10.40 2.65 -21.86
C HIS A 85 -10.60 1.59 -20.79
N LYS A 86 -10.00 0.42 -21.00
CA LYS A 86 -9.95 -0.63 -19.99
C LYS A 86 -8.93 -0.27 -18.90
N VAL A 87 -9.22 -0.67 -17.67
CA VAL A 87 -8.43 -0.29 -16.50
C VAL A 87 -8.15 -1.48 -15.60
N ILE A 88 -6.92 -1.54 -15.08
CA ILE A 88 -6.52 -2.41 -13.98
C ILE A 88 -6.17 -1.49 -12.80
N MET A 89 -6.84 -1.65 -11.68
CA MET A 89 -6.65 -0.79 -10.51
C MET A 89 -5.56 -1.37 -9.59
N THR A 90 -4.48 -0.61 -9.38
CA THR A 90 -3.35 -0.99 -8.52
C THR A 90 -2.89 0.18 -7.63
N PRO A 91 -3.80 0.94 -6.99
CA PRO A 91 -3.44 2.15 -6.24
C PRO A 91 -2.43 1.84 -5.13
N PHE A 92 -1.35 2.62 -5.04
CA PHE A 92 -0.26 2.32 -4.11
C PHE A 92 -0.70 2.29 -2.64
N GLU A 93 -1.70 3.07 -2.25
CA GLU A 93 -2.23 3.14 -0.88
C GLU A 93 -2.92 1.84 -0.41
N ARG A 94 -3.14 0.90 -1.34
CA ARG A 94 -3.87 -0.35 -1.12
C ARG A 94 -3.14 -1.58 -1.65
N CYS A 95 -2.44 -1.44 -2.77
CA CYS A 95 -1.95 -2.57 -3.57
C CYS A 95 -0.43 -2.72 -3.59
N TYR A 96 0.34 -1.76 -3.05
CA TYR A 96 1.80 -1.86 -3.00
C TYR A 96 2.21 -2.64 -1.74
N ILE A 97 2.51 -3.92 -1.94
CA ILE A 97 2.81 -4.88 -0.88
C ILE A 97 4.31 -4.95 -0.58
N ASP A 98 5.13 -4.09 -1.15
CA ASP A 98 6.51 -3.80 -0.76
C ASP A 98 6.62 -2.71 0.32
N MET A 99 5.51 -2.05 0.65
CA MET A 99 5.41 -1.07 1.73
C MET A 99 5.33 -1.72 3.12
N TYR A 100 5.64 -0.96 4.18
CA TYR A 100 5.49 -1.40 5.58
C TYR A 100 4.08 -1.97 5.81
N GLN A 101 4.00 -3.12 6.49
CA GLN A 101 2.72 -3.79 6.78
C GLN A 101 2.34 -3.80 8.26
N GLY A 102 3.04 -2.99 9.04
CA GLY A 102 2.82 -2.82 10.47
C GLY A 102 3.66 -1.65 10.97
N ASN A 103 4.14 -1.77 12.19
CA ASN A 103 4.91 -0.72 12.82
C ASN A 103 6.33 -0.61 12.22
N ARG A 104 6.66 0.53 11.59
CA ARG A 104 7.95 0.78 10.94
C ARG A 104 9.20 0.61 11.82
N PHE A 105 9.06 0.58 13.14
CA PHE A 105 10.20 0.34 14.04
C PHE A 105 10.66 -1.12 14.09
N ILE A 106 9.81 -2.05 13.64
CA ILE A 106 10.06 -3.50 13.66
C ILE A 106 9.81 -4.17 12.31
N GLU A 107 9.50 -3.38 11.29
CA GLU A 107 9.34 -3.85 9.91
C GLU A 107 10.64 -3.61 9.11
N PRO A 108 10.89 -4.42 8.06
CA PRO A 108 11.94 -4.14 7.08
C PRO A 108 11.80 -2.72 6.51
N HIS A 109 12.92 -2.04 6.29
CA HIS A 109 12.91 -0.66 5.80
C HIS A 109 12.19 -0.54 4.45
N SER A 110 11.28 0.42 4.37
CA SER A 110 10.48 0.76 3.19
C SER A 110 10.08 2.24 3.24
N TYR A 111 9.29 2.70 2.26
CA TYR A 111 9.02 4.11 2.00
C TYR A 111 7.54 4.49 2.09
N GLY A 112 6.65 3.53 2.38
CA GLY A 112 5.22 3.76 2.59
C GLY A 112 4.61 2.70 3.50
N LYS A 113 3.30 2.78 3.79
CA LYS A 113 2.61 1.84 4.70
C LYS A 113 1.29 1.36 4.09
N VAL A 114 1.14 0.05 3.95
CA VAL A 114 -0.11 -0.62 3.55
C VAL A 114 -0.35 -1.76 4.53
N LEU A 115 -1.27 -1.55 5.46
CA LEU A 115 -1.69 -2.56 6.44
C LEU A 115 -2.57 -3.63 5.79
N LEU A 116 -2.84 -4.73 6.51
CA LEU A 116 -3.72 -5.79 6.00
C LEU A 116 -5.15 -5.29 5.76
N SER A 117 -5.67 -4.47 6.68
CA SER A 117 -6.97 -3.81 6.56
C SER A 117 -7.00 -2.81 5.41
N SER A 118 -5.92 -2.06 5.17
CA SER A 118 -5.81 -1.17 4.01
C SER A 118 -5.98 -1.94 2.71
N ALA A 119 -5.31 -3.09 2.56
CA ALA A 119 -5.45 -3.95 1.39
C ALA A 119 -6.85 -4.57 1.26
N TYR A 120 -7.47 -4.97 2.38
CA TYR A 120 -8.81 -5.58 2.39
C TYR A 120 -9.94 -4.59 2.09
N ASN A 121 -9.79 -3.34 2.53
CA ASN A 121 -10.78 -2.28 2.32
C ASN A 121 -10.64 -1.60 0.94
N PHE A 122 -9.80 -2.14 0.06
CA PHE A 122 -9.73 -1.72 -1.32
C PHE A 122 -11.04 -2.02 -2.04
N GLU A 123 -11.55 -1.03 -2.79
CA GLU A 123 -12.62 -1.29 -3.75
C GLU A 123 -12.19 -0.96 -5.18
N PRO A 124 -12.03 -1.99 -6.05
CA PRO A 124 -11.47 -1.82 -7.38
C PRO A 124 -12.43 -1.12 -8.35
N VAL A 125 -13.73 -1.11 -8.09
CA VAL A 125 -14.74 -0.49 -8.96
C VAL A 125 -15.29 0.78 -8.29
N PRO A 126 -14.86 1.98 -8.69
CA PRO A 126 -15.44 3.23 -8.21
C PRO A 126 -16.90 3.39 -8.68
N ASP A 127 -17.76 3.93 -7.83
CA ASP A 127 -19.18 4.17 -8.17
C ASP A 127 -19.38 5.19 -9.31
N SER A 128 -18.34 5.96 -9.64
CA SER A 128 -18.37 7.03 -10.65
C SER A 128 -18.05 6.60 -12.08
N VAL A 129 -17.85 5.31 -12.33
CA VAL A 129 -17.50 4.76 -13.65
C VAL A 129 -18.31 3.52 -13.99
N ASP A 130 -18.49 3.25 -15.29
CA ASP A 130 -19.10 1.99 -15.73
C ASP A 130 -18.15 0.82 -15.45
N ALA A 131 -18.62 -0.11 -14.62
CA ALA A 131 -17.84 -1.26 -14.15
C ALA A 131 -17.26 -2.11 -15.29
N LYS A 132 -17.87 -2.10 -16.49
CA LYS A 132 -17.35 -2.87 -17.64
C LYS A 132 -15.95 -2.44 -18.09
N PHE A 133 -15.52 -1.22 -17.74
CA PHE A 133 -14.18 -0.72 -18.06
C PHE A 133 -13.13 -1.17 -17.06
N ILE A 134 -13.52 -1.56 -15.84
CA ILE A 134 -12.60 -2.09 -14.84
C ILE A 134 -12.43 -3.59 -15.06
N LEU A 135 -11.24 -4.00 -15.51
CA LEU A 135 -10.90 -5.41 -15.74
C LEU A 135 -10.57 -6.16 -14.44
N GLY A 136 -10.14 -5.44 -13.41
CA GLY A 136 -9.76 -6.00 -12.12
C GLY A 136 -8.71 -5.14 -11.43
N GLY A 137 -7.88 -5.79 -10.60
CA GLY A 137 -6.77 -5.16 -9.91
C GLY A 137 -5.61 -6.13 -9.70
N GLN A 138 -4.54 -5.65 -9.09
CA GLN A 138 -3.31 -6.41 -8.88
C GLN A 138 -2.55 -5.86 -7.67
N ALA A 139 -1.88 -6.75 -6.94
CA ALA A 139 -0.91 -6.39 -5.92
C ALA A 139 0.49 -6.26 -6.53
N ASN A 140 1.20 -5.19 -6.22
CA ASN A 140 2.53 -4.91 -6.76
C ASN A 140 3.59 -5.13 -5.68
N LEU A 141 4.59 -5.95 -5.96
CA LEU A 141 5.76 -6.16 -5.10
C LEU A 141 7.00 -5.64 -5.82
N TRP A 142 7.42 -4.43 -5.49
CA TRP A 142 8.70 -3.88 -5.92
C TRP A 142 9.84 -4.43 -5.06
N ALA A 143 11.05 -4.46 -5.62
CA ALA A 143 12.14 -5.27 -5.08
C ALA A 143 13.39 -4.47 -4.65
N GLU A 144 13.33 -3.14 -4.61
CA GLU A 144 14.44 -2.27 -4.23
C GLU A 144 14.98 -2.59 -2.84
N ALA A 145 14.07 -2.90 -1.90
CA ALA A 145 14.40 -3.28 -0.52
C ALA A 145 14.15 -4.78 -0.23
N VAL A 146 13.78 -5.58 -1.23
CA VAL A 146 13.42 -7.00 -1.06
C VAL A 146 14.58 -7.91 -1.47
N ALA A 147 15.52 -8.09 -0.54
CA ALA A 147 16.81 -8.71 -0.84
C ALA A 147 16.79 -10.21 -1.20
N ASN A 148 15.74 -10.96 -0.86
CA ASN A 148 15.68 -12.41 -1.12
C ASN A 148 14.24 -12.95 -1.09
N GLU A 149 14.09 -14.20 -1.50
CA GLU A 149 12.81 -14.92 -1.56
C GLU A 149 12.06 -14.96 -0.23
N ARG A 150 12.74 -15.18 0.90
CA ARG A 150 12.06 -15.19 2.22
C ARG A 150 11.52 -13.81 2.59
N HIS A 151 12.22 -12.75 2.17
CA HIS A 151 11.72 -11.38 2.32
C HIS A 151 10.54 -11.12 1.39
N ALA A 152 10.59 -11.56 0.12
CA ALA A 152 9.47 -11.45 -0.81
C ALA A 152 8.20 -12.12 -0.23
N GLN A 153 8.32 -13.36 0.23
CA GLN A 153 7.23 -14.09 0.88
C GLN A 153 6.68 -13.37 2.12
N TYR A 154 7.56 -12.81 2.96
CA TYR A 154 7.16 -11.98 4.11
C TYR A 154 6.36 -10.74 3.69
N MET A 155 6.78 -10.04 2.63
CA MET A 155 6.10 -8.85 2.13
C MET A 155 4.78 -9.17 1.43
N THR A 156 4.70 -10.33 0.76
CA THR A 156 3.51 -10.81 0.06
C THR A 156 2.39 -11.25 0.98
N TRP A 157 2.69 -12.08 1.98
CA TRP A 157 1.67 -12.72 2.81
C TRP A 157 1.55 -12.06 4.18
N PRO A 158 0.34 -11.69 4.64
CA PRO A 158 -0.98 -12.10 4.11
C PRO A 158 -1.68 -11.09 3.19
N ARG A 159 -1.09 -9.95 2.85
CA ARG A 159 -1.78 -8.89 2.07
C ARG A 159 -2.25 -9.33 0.69
N ALA A 160 -1.51 -10.22 0.02
CA ALA A 160 -1.97 -10.81 -1.23
C ALA A 160 -3.25 -11.67 -1.06
N MET A 161 -3.50 -12.26 0.11
CA MET A 161 -4.79 -12.94 0.40
C MET A 161 -5.93 -11.94 0.48
N ALA A 162 -5.70 -10.76 1.07
CA ALA A 162 -6.71 -9.71 1.16
C ALA A 162 -7.08 -9.18 -0.24
N ILE A 163 -6.07 -8.88 -1.07
CA ILE A 163 -6.30 -8.44 -2.44
C ILE A 163 -6.98 -9.54 -3.27
N SER A 164 -6.60 -10.81 -3.09
CA SER A 164 -7.29 -11.93 -3.76
C SER A 164 -8.77 -12.01 -3.38
N GLU A 165 -9.11 -11.83 -2.10
CA GLU A 165 -10.51 -11.87 -1.67
C GLU A 165 -11.30 -10.66 -2.20
N VAL A 166 -10.70 -9.46 -2.21
CA VAL A 166 -11.30 -8.25 -2.78
C VAL A 166 -11.61 -8.41 -4.27
N LEU A 167 -10.70 -9.04 -5.02
CA LEU A 167 -10.85 -9.19 -6.47
C LEU A 167 -11.75 -10.36 -6.87
N TRP A 168 -11.92 -11.35 -5.99
CA TRP A 168 -12.71 -12.54 -6.28
C TRP A 168 -14.13 -12.50 -5.70
N SER A 169 -14.27 -12.06 -4.45
CA SER A 169 -15.53 -12.12 -3.72
C SER A 169 -16.41 -10.90 -4.00
N PRO A 170 -17.74 -11.06 -4.07
CA PRO A 170 -18.66 -9.93 -4.10
C PRO A 170 -18.43 -9.00 -2.91
N LYS A 171 -18.70 -7.69 -3.07
CA LYS A 171 -18.47 -6.67 -2.03
C LYS A 171 -19.33 -6.88 -0.78
N ALA A 172 -20.63 -7.15 -0.96
CA ALA A 172 -21.60 -7.20 0.15
C ALA A 172 -21.28 -8.19 1.30
N PRO A 173 -20.82 -9.44 1.05
CA PRO A 173 -20.51 -10.39 2.12
C PRO A 173 -19.11 -10.27 2.73
N ARG A 174 -18.28 -9.31 2.30
CA ARG A 174 -16.91 -9.17 2.84
C ARG A 174 -16.96 -8.71 4.29
N ASP A 175 -16.19 -9.39 5.13
CA ASP A 175 -16.08 -9.11 6.56
C ASP A 175 -14.65 -9.34 7.00
N PHE A 176 -14.01 -8.27 7.48
CA PHE A 176 -12.59 -8.29 7.82
C PHE A 176 -12.27 -9.22 9.01
N ASP A 177 -13.17 -9.34 9.99
CA ASP A 177 -12.95 -10.20 11.15
C ASP A 177 -13.06 -11.68 10.76
N ALA A 178 -14.03 -12.03 9.93
CA ALA A 178 -14.16 -13.36 9.37
C ALA A 178 -12.98 -13.69 8.44
N PHE A 179 -12.53 -12.72 7.64
CA PHE A 179 -11.35 -12.85 6.79
C PHE A 179 -10.08 -13.13 7.61
N THR A 180 -9.81 -12.36 8.66
CA THR A 180 -8.62 -12.55 9.49
C THR A 180 -8.59 -13.93 10.14
N LYS A 181 -9.72 -14.46 10.61
CA LYS A 181 -9.82 -15.87 11.08
C LYS A 181 -9.47 -16.89 10.00
N ARG A 182 -9.85 -16.64 8.74
CA ARG A 182 -9.44 -17.47 7.60
C ARG A 182 -7.94 -17.34 7.31
N VAL A 183 -7.37 -16.13 7.40
CA VAL A 183 -5.91 -15.90 7.28
C VAL A 183 -5.14 -16.73 8.31
N GLU A 184 -5.58 -16.75 9.58
CA GLU A 184 -4.97 -17.57 10.63
C GLU A 184 -5.00 -19.07 10.31
N THR A 185 -6.07 -19.53 9.64
CA THR A 185 -6.15 -20.90 9.15
C THR A 185 -5.19 -21.14 7.98
N HIS A 186 -5.03 -20.16 7.08
CA HIS A 186 -4.05 -20.22 5.99
C HIS A 186 -2.60 -20.19 6.48
N PHE A 187 -2.28 -19.54 7.59
CA PHE A 187 -0.93 -19.60 8.18
C PHE A 187 -0.47 -21.02 8.48
N LYS A 188 -1.37 -21.90 8.95
CA LYS A 188 -1.05 -23.33 9.13
C LYS A 188 -0.66 -24.02 7.82
N ARG A 189 -1.26 -23.61 6.70
CA ARG A 189 -0.93 -24.15 5.36
C ARG A 189 0.40 -23.59 4.87
N LEU A 190 0.67 -22.30 5.10
CA LEU A 190 1.97 -21.70 4.76
C LEU A 190 3.10 -22.31 5.59
N ASP A 191 2.88 -22.57 6.88
CA ASP A 191 3.82 -23.31 7.74
C ASP A 191 4.11 -24.70 7.18
N ALA A 192 3.07 -25.48 6.83
CA ALA A 192 3.23 -26.80 6.23
C ALA A 192 3.94 -26.77 4.87
N ALA A 193 3.78 -25.68 4.11
CA ALA A 193 4.46 -25.45 2.84
C ALA A 193 5.85 -24.79 2.97
N ASN A 194 6.31 -24.50 4.20
CA ASN A 194 7.55 -23.77 4.49
C ASN A 194 7.63 -22.37 3.84
N VAL A 195 6.49 -21.72 3.58
CA VAL A 195 6.40 -20.37 3.01
C VAL A 195 6.42 -19.35 4.14
N LYS A 196 7.33 -18.36 4.07
CA LYS A 196 7.38 -17.27 5.05
C LYS A 196 6.16 -16.35 4.90
N TYR A 197 5.71 -15.78 6.00
CA TYR A 197 4.67 -14.75 6.03
C TYR A 197 4.94 -13.77 7.17
N ALA A 198 4.32 -12.61 7.08
CA ALA A 198 4.33 -11.62 8.14
C ALA A 198 3.25 -11.90 9.18
N ARG A 199 3.58 -11.56 10.42
CA ARG A 199 2.67 -11.62 11.58
C ARG A 199 2.25 -10.23 12.05
N SER A 200 2.53 -9.21 11.25
CA SER A 200 2.39 -7.79 11.60
C SER A 200 0.95 -7.36 11.87
N MET A 201 -0.05 -8.08 11.33
CA MET A 201 -1.47 -7.87 11.65
C MET A 201 -1.78 -8.01 13.15
N TYR A 202 -0.93 -8.71 13.91
CA TYR A 202 -1.09 -8.91 15.35
C TYR A 202 -0.49 -7.78 16.18
N ASP A 203 0.41 -6.99 15.62
CA ASP A 203 1.15 -5.98 16.35
C ASP A 203 0.29 -4.73 16.58
N ALA A 204 0.65 -3.92 17.58
CA ALA A 204 0.03 -2.60 17.71
C ALA A 204 0.74 -1.57 16.83
N ASN A 205 -0.03 -0.64 16.30
CA ASN A 205 0.48 0.56 15.67
C ASN A 205 0.57 1.70 16.68
N ILE A 206 1.52 2.60 16.45
CA ILE A 206 1.77 3.77 17.27
C ILE A 206 1.92 5.00 16.38
N ASP A 207 1.07 5.98 16.67
CA ASP A 207 1.03 7.28 16.01
C ASP A 207 1.11 8.40 17.06
N VAL A 208 1.57 9.56 16.62
CA VAL A 208 1.63 10.77 17.44
C VAL A 208 0.48 11.67 17.02
N VAL A 209 -0.30 12.11 18.00
CA VAL A 209 -1.43 13.01 17.78
C VAL A 209 -1.28 14.23 18.67
N LYS A 210 -1.90 15.34 18.28
CA LYS A 210 -2.06 16.50 19.18
C LYS A 210 -3.19 16.22 20.16
N GLY A 211 -3.13 16.85 21.33
CA GLY A 211 -4.24 16.89 22.26
C GLY A 211 -5.52 17.46 21.63
N ALA A 212 -6.66 17.14 22.26
CA ALA A 212 -7.96 17.61 21.80
C ALA A 212 -8.20 19.07 22.24
N GLY A 213 -8.96 19.82 21.43
CA GLY A 213 -9.35 21.19 21.76
C GLY A 213 -8.17 22.16 21.76
N SER A 214 -7.96 22.85 22.88
CA SER A 214 -6.85 23.81 23.07
C SER A 214 -5.55 23.15 23.52
N ASP A 215 -5.53 21.84 23.77
CA ASP A 215 -4.33 21.12 24.17
C ASP A 215 -3.45 20.84 22.95
N THR A 216 -2.33 21.57 22.84
CA THR A 216 -1.36 21.40 21.75
C THR A 216 -0.26 20.38 22.07
N THR A 217 -0.32 19.72 23.23
CA THR A 217 0.68 18.74 23.63
C THR A 217 0.65 17.49 22.74
N LEU A 218 1.80 16.85 22.59
CA LEU A 218 1.91 15.58 21.88
C LEU A 218 1.42 14.44 22.76
N LYS A 219 0.56 13.60 22.19
CA LYS A 219 0.03 12.39 22.81
C LYS A 219 0.30 11.18 21.92
N ILE A 220 0.29 10.01 22.53
CA ILE A 220 0.50 8.73 21.85
C ILE A 220 -0.85 8.07 21.58
N GLN A 221 -1.15 7.82 20.30
CA GLN A 221 -2.30 7.04 19.88
C GLN A 221 -1.85 5.62 19.55
N LEU A 222 -2.46 4.62 20.19
CA LEU A 222 -2.23 3.21 19.91
C LEU A 222 -3.42 2.63 19.16
N THR A 223 -3.18 1.75 18.18
CA THR A 223 -4.23 1.08 17.42
C THR A 223 -3.85 -0.37 17.11
N THR A 224 -4.84 -1.21 16.81
CA THR A 224 -4.66 -2.57 16.29
C THR A 224 -5.69 -2.82 15.21
N GLU A 225 -5.37 -3.66 14.23
CA GLU A 225 -6.29 -3.97 13.14
C GLU A 225 -7.35 -5.00 13.54
N LEU A 226 -7.10 -5.78 14.61
CA LEU A 226 -7.91 -6.95 14.94
C LEU A 226 -8.87 -6.66 16.09
N LYS A 227 -10.14 -7.05 15.94
CA LYS A 227 -11.09 -7.04 17.06
C LYS A 227 -10.70 -8.06 18.13
N GLY A 228 -11.06 -7.76 19.37
CA GLY A 228 -10.78 -8.64 20.52
C GLY A 228 -9.31 -8.67 20.95
N VAL A 229 -8.46 -7.80 20.39
CA VAL A 229 -7.06 -7.66 20.79
C VAL A 229 -6.91 -6.47 21.72
N SER A 230 -6.25 -6.69 22.85
CA SER A 230 -5.92 -5.65 23.84
C SER A 230 -4.46 -5.25 23.70
N ILE A 231 -4.17 -3.96 23.87
CA ILE A 231 -2.80 -3.43 23.87
C ILE A 231 -2.41 -3.13 25.31
N TYR A 232 -1.25 -3.61 25.73
CA TYR A 232 -0.63 -3.33 27.03
C TYR A 232 0.66 -2.55 26.79
N TYR A 233 0.95 -1.57 27.65
CA TYR A 233 2.07 -0.67 27.45
C TYR A 233 2.80 -0.32 28.74
N SER A 234 4.05 0.12 28.61
CA SER A 234 4.89 0.59 29.70
C SER A 234 5.75 1.79 29.26
N PHE A 235 6.08 2.67 30.22
CA PHE A 235 7.01 3.80 30.05
C PHE A 235 8.26 3.65 30.91
N ASP A 236 8.33 2.58 31.72
CA ASP A 236 9.40 2.27 32.67
C ASP A 236 10.53 1.42 32.06
N SER A 237 10.46 1.16 30.74
CA SER A 237 11.40 0.33 29.97
C SER A 237 11.32 -1.19 30.18
N THR A 238 10.40 -1.70 30.99
CA THR A 238 10.18 -3.15 31.11
C THR A 238 9.26 -3.67 30.00
N ASP A 239 9.28 -4.98 29.74
CA ASP A 239 8.34 -5.63 28.82
C ASP A 239 6.94 -5.63 29.46
N PRO A 240 5.94 -4.95 28.87
CA PRO A 240 4.59 -4.97 29.43
C PRO A 240 4.00 -6.38 29.30
N ASP A 241 3.34 -6.85 30.35
CA ASP A 241 2.55 -8.07 30.36
C ASP A 241 1.05 -7.76 30.54
N LEU A 242 0.24 -8.78 30.78
CA LEU A 242 -1.21 -8.63 30.95
C LEU A 242 -1.64 -7.90 32.25
N TYR A 243 -0.69 -7.58 33.13
CA TYR A 243 -0.90 -6.85 34.39
C TYR A 243 -0.44 -5.38 34.30
N TYR A 244 0.23 -4.99 33.23
CA TYR A 244 0.52 -3.59 32.93
C TYR A 244 -0.76 -2.81 32.54
N PRO A 245 -0.70 -1.46 32.45
CA PRO A 245 -1.79 -0.67 31.95
C PRO A 245 -2.30 -1.15 30.59
N LYS A 246 -3.59 -1.45 30.53
CA LYS A 246 -4.30 -1.74 29.28
C LYS A 246 -4.70 -0.43 28.61
N TYR A 247 -4.42 -0.32 27.33
CA TYR A 247 -4.83 0.83 26.52
C TYR A 247 -6.36 0.94 26.45
N ALA A 248 -6.89 2.08 26.87
CA ALA A 248 -8.34 2.32 27.00
C ALA A 248 -8.99 2.91 25.74
N GLY A 249 -8.22 3.17 24.67
CA GLY A 249 -8.73 3.76 23.42
C GLY A 249 -8.61 5.28 23.33
N THR A 250 -8.12 5.96 24.37
CA THR A 250 -7.88 7.41 24.36
C THR A 250 -6.40 7.72 24.21
N PRO A 251 -5.98 8.80 23.51
CA PRO A 251 -4.57 9.17 23.40
C PRO A 251 -3.89 9.27 24.77
N LEU A 252 -2.68 8.70 24.89
CA LEU A 252 -1.91 8.66 26.12
C LEU A 252 -1.08 9.94 26.28
N ASP A 253 -1.10 10.49 27.49
CA ASP A 253 -0.10 11.47 27.90
C ASP A 253 1.28 10.83 28.00
N ILE A 254 2.30 11.62 27.67
CA ILE A 254 3.70 11.20 27.77
C ILE A 254 4.23 11.65 29.14
N PRO A 255 4.55 10.72 30.06
CA PRO A 255 5.04 11.10 31.38
C PRO A 255 6.39 11.83 31.29
N LYS A 256 6.60 12.86 32.11
CA LYS A 256 7.87 13.59 32.18
C LYS A 256 9.04 12.63 32.47
N GLY A 257 10.16 12.82 31.78
CA GLY A 257 11.37 12.01 31.97
C GLY A 257 11.36 10.66 31.25
N THR A 258 10.27 10.31 30.57
CA THR A 258 10.20 9.13 29.71
C THR A 258 11.07 9.33 28.47
N PHE A 259 11.77 8.29 28.02
CA PHE A 259 12.53 8.30 26.76
C PHE A 259 12.06 7.24 25.76
N GLN A 260 11.25 6.28 26.18
CA GLN A 260 10.65 5.27 25.32
C GLN A 260 9.31 4.77 25.84
N ILE A 261 8.50 4.22 24.94
CA ILE A 261 7.32 3.43 25.26
C ILE A 261 7.55 2.01 24.76
N ARG A 262 7.13 1.01 25.54
CA ARG A 262 7.07 -0.38 25.11
C ARG A 262 5.63 -0.84 25.09
N LEU A 263 5.27 -1.68 24.12
CA LEU A 263 3.90 -2.16 23.98
C LEU A 263 3.85 -3.57 23.40
N VAL A 264 2.78 -4.28 23.71
CA VAL A 264 2.51 -5.64 23.21
C VAL A 264 1.00 -5.87 23.13
N THR A 265 0.59 -6.77 22.25
CA THR A 265 -0.82 -7.14 22.08
C THR A 265 -1.12 -8.51 22.69
N TYR A 266 -2.33 -8.63 23.23
CA TYR A 266 -2.85 -9.85 23.83
C TYR A 266 -4.25 -10.18 23.28
N ARG A 267 -4.53 -11.47 23.12
CA ARG A 267 -5.87 -12.02 22.88
C ARG A 267 -6.07 -13.21 23.82
N ASP A 268 -7.21 -13.26 24.50
CA ASP A 268 -7.55 -14.33 25.45
C ASP A 268 -6.44 -14.63 26.48
N LYS A 269 -5.85 -13.56 27.04
CA LYS A 269 -4.72 -13.59 28.00
C LYS A 269 -3.42 -14.21 27.46
N LYS A 270 -3.31 -14.44 26.15
CA LYS A 270 -2.08 -14.91 25.50
C LYS A 270 -1.41 -13.77 24.71
N PRO A 271 -0.09 -13.62 24.77
CA PRO A 271 0.61 -12.67 23.93
C PRO A 271 0.42 -13.05 22.46
N LEU A 272 0.16 -12.06 21.61
CA LEU A 272 -0.21 -12.27 20.22
C LEU A 272 0.80 -11.67 19.24
N GLY A 273 1.08 -10.37 19.40
CA GLY A 273 2.07 -9.62 18.61
C GLY A 273 3.45 -9.58 19.27
N ARG A 274 4.38 -8.96 18.57
CA ARG A 274 5.74 -8.70 19.04
C ARG A 274 5.73 -7.58 20.09
N VAL A 275 6.69 -7.62 21.02
CA VAL A 275 6.96 -6.46 21.86
C VAL A 275 7.62 -5.38 21.00
N ILE A 276 7.07 -4.19 21.03
CA ILE A 276 7.55 -3.03 20.27
C ILE A 276 8.12 -2.04 21.25
N THR A 277 9.35 -1.60 21.01
CA THR A 277 9.99 -0.51 21.75
C THR A 277 10.13 0.68 20.82
N VAL A 278 9.63 1.84 21.24
CA VAL A 278 9.70 3.09 20.47
C VAL A 278 10.36 4.17 21.30
N LYS A 279 11.45 4.74 20.80
CA LYS A 279 12.09 5.89 21.43
C LYS A 279 11.27 7.14 21.13
N LEU A 280 10.97 7.95 22.14
CA LEU A 280 10.15 9.16 21.97
C LEU A 280 10.81 10.18 21.03
N LYS A 281 12.14 10.25 20.99
CA LYS A 281 12.89 11.09 20.02
C LYS A 281 12.61 10.73 18.55
N GLU A 282 12.19 9.50 18.27
CA GLU A 282 11.83 9.05 16.92
C GLU A 282 10.37 9.39 16.56
N LEU A 283 9.57 9.72 17.57
CA LEU A 283 8.20 10.22 17.43
C LEU A 283 8.20 11.72 17.15
N ASP A 284 9.12 12.50 17.73
CA ASP A 284 9.22 13.96 17.51
C ASP A 284 9.56 14.34 16.06
N LYS A 285 10.27 13.47 15.32
CA LYS A 285 10.58 13.66 13.89
C LYS A 285 9.36 13.50 12.97
N ARG A 286 8.16 13.29 13.52
CA ARG A 286 6.92 13.02 12.79
C ARG A 286 5.90 14.17 12.84
N LEU A 287 6.24 15.29 13.49
CA LEU A 287 5.55 16.57 13.36
C LEU A 287 6.11 17.35 12.17
#